data_AF-A0A1A8G791-F1
#
_entry.id   AF-A0A1A8G791-F1
#
_cell.length_a   1.000
_cell.length_b   1.000
_cell.length_c   1.000
_cell.angle_alpha   90.00
_cell.angle_beta   90.00
_cell.angle_gamma   90.00
#
_symmetry.space_group_name_H-M   'P 1'
#
loop_
_entity.id
_entity.type
_entity.pdbx_description
1 polymer ?
#
loop_
_entity_poly.entity_id
_entity_poly.type
_entity_poly.pdbx_seq_one_letter_code
_entity_poly.pdbx_strand_id
1 'polypeptide(L)' 'SGKTTLLYKLKYNENVVTVPTSGFTVESLRIDRKSPGLTVWDVGGQRKMRPHWRRYFCETAGLMFAVDSQNERRLDE' A
#
# COMPACT_ATOMS: atom_id res chain seq x y z
N SER A 1 3.64 -1.15 -9.61
CA SER A 1 2.89 -0.02 -9.00
C SER A 1 3.53 0.55 -7.73
N GLY A 2 4.34 -0.17 -6.95
CA GLY A 2 5.23 0.48 -5.95
C GLY A 2 4.62 0.83 -4.58
N LYS A 3 3.49 0.23 -4.17
CA LYS A 3 2.82 0.52 -2.88
C LYS A 3 3.73 0.43 -1.66
N THR A 4 4.42 -0.68 -1.47
CA THR A 4 5.29 -0.93 -0.31
C THR A 4 6.46 0.06 -0.28
N THR A 5 7.05 0.34 -1.44
CA THR A 5 8.12 1.35 -1.59
C THR A 5 7.62 2.73 -1.18
N LEU A 6 6.42 3.13 -1.63
CA LEU A 6 5.81 4.41 -1.24
C LEU A 6 5.54 4.47 0.26
N LEU A 7 5.01 3.38 0.85
CA LEU A 7 4.73 3.30 2.29
C LEU A 7 6.01 3.52 3.13
N TYR A 8 7.09 2.81 2.80
CA TYR A 8 8.35 2.96 3.53
C TYR A 8 9.03 4.31 3.28
N LYS A 9 8.86 4.88 2.08
CA LYS A 9 9.31 6.24 1.82
C LYS A 9 8.57 7.26 2.71
N LEU A 10 7.26 7.11 2.86
CA LEU A 10 6.46 7.97 3.74
C LEU A 10 6.80 7.76 5.23
N LYS A 11 7.08 6.53 5.65
CA LYS A 11 7.34 6.21 7.06
C LYS A 11 8.73 6.59 7.54
N TYR A 12 9.75 6.23 6.76
CA TYR A 12 11.15 6.29 7.18
C TYR A 12 11.96 7.32 6.38
N ASN A 13 11.38 7.92 5.34
CA ASN A 13 12.10 8.73 4.36
C ASN A 13 13.25 8.00 3.64
N GLU A 14 13.25 6.67 3.67
CA GLU A 14 14.30 5.83 3.10
C GLU A 14 13.84 5.08 1.84
N ASN A 15 14.80 4.76 0.98
CA ASN A 15 14.58 3.92 -0.21
C ASN A 15 14.93 2.47 0.14
N VAL A 16 13.96 1.74 0.68
CA VAL A 16 14.14 0.34 1.10
C VAL A 16 13.98 -0.59 -0.10
N VAL A 17 14.85 -1.59 -0.23
CA VAL A 17 14.67 -2.68 -1.19
C VAL A 17 13.51 -3.57 -0.73
N THR A 18 12.43 -3.59 -1.51
CA THR A 18 11.21 -4.34 -1.17
C THR A 18 11.10 -5.63 -1.98
N VAL A 19 10.69 -6.73 -1.32
CA VAL A 19 10.24 -7.96 -1.98
C VAL A 19 8.73 -7.92 -2.21
N PRO A 20 8.17 -8.69 -3.18
CA PRO A 20 6.72 -8.75 -3.37
C PRO A 20 5.99 -9.16 -2.08
N THR A 21 5.07 -8.31 -1.60
CA THR A 21 4.32 -8.57 -0.37
C THR A 21 3.44 -9.81 -0.53
N SER A 22 3.74 -10.84 0.27
CA SER A 22 2.88 -12.02 0.44
C SER A 22 1.91 -11.73 1.58
N GLY A 23 0.62 -11.60 1.28
CA GLY A 23 -0.38 -11.24 2.29
C GLY A 23 -0.57 -9.73 2.40
N PHE A 24 -0.28 -9.20 3.60
CA PHE A 24 -0.45 -7.79 3.94
C PHE A 24 0.59 -7.35 4.98
N THR A 25 0.84 -6.05 5.02
CA THR A 25 1.68 -5.39 6.04
C THR A 25 0.86 -4.28 6.70
N VAL A 26 0.95 -4.14 8.02
CA VAL A 26 0.25 -3.09 8.76
C VAL A 26 1.30 -2.14 9.33
N GLU A 27 1.17 -0.86 9.00
CA GLU A 27 2.11 0.17 9.44
C GLU A 27 1.36 1.39 9.98
N SER A 28 1.75 1.84 11.18
CA SER A 28 1.33 3.14 11.69
C SER A 28 2.22 4.24 11.14
N LEU A 29 1.63 5.18 10.40
CA LEU A 29 2.26 6.39 9.88
C LEU A 29 1.94 7.59 10.76
N ARG A 30 2.93 8.47 10.93
CA ARG A 30 2.75 9.82 11.45
C ARG A 30 3.41 10.79 10.49
N ILE A 31 2.61 11.64 9.87
CA ILE A 31 3.10 12.63 8.89
C ILE A 31 3.89 13.73 9.60
N ASP A 32 3.46 14.14 10.78
CA ASP A 32 4.17 15.05 11.66
C ASP A 32 3.79 14.78 13.13
N ARG A 33 4.35 15.58 14.07
CA ARG A 33 4.08 15.43 15.52
C ARG A 33 2.66 15.82 15.95
N LYS A 34 1.93 16.58 15.13
CA LYS A 34 0.58 17.12 15.39
C LYS A 34 -0.52 16.33 14.66
N SER A 35 -0.17 15.62 13.60
CA SER A 35 -1.07 14.81 12.79
C SER A 35 -1.52 13.57 13.57
N PRO A 36 -2.80 13.17 13.46
CA PRO A 36 -3.27 11.90 14.00
C PRO A 36 -2.51 10.75 13.34
N GLY A 37 -2.22 9.69 14.10
CA GLY A 37 -1.61 8.49 13.56
C GLY A 37 -2.54 7.82 12.54
N LEU A 38 -2.02 7.51 11.36
CA LEU A 38 -2.73 6.80 10.30
C LEU A 38 -2.29 5.34 10.31
N THR A 39 -3.22 4.40 10.48
CA THR A 39 -2.93 2.97 10.30
C THR A 39 -3.13 2.61 8.83
N VAL A 40 -2.05 2.22 8.16
CA VAL A 40 -2.06 1.82 6.75
C VAL A 40 -1.92 0.31 6.64
N TRP A 41 -2.79 -0.28 5.82
CA TRP A 41 -2.77 -1.69 5.46
C TRP A 41 -2.23 -1.81 4.02
N ASP A 42 -0.96 -2.14 3.84
CA ASP A 42 -0.41 -2.45 2.52
C ASP A 42 -0.80 -3.87 2.14
N VAL A 43 -1.77 -3.98 1.23
CA VAL A 43 -2.29 -5.26 0.77
C VAL A 43 -1.59 -5.69 -0.52
N GLY A 44 -1.15 -6.95 -0.56
CA GLY A 44 -0.52 -7.54 -1.74
C GLY A 44 -1.39 -7.41 -3.00
N GLY A 45 -0.79 -6.92 -4.09
CA GLY A 45 -1.49 -6.64 -5.35
C GLY A 45 -1.44 -7.76 -6.39
N GLN A 46 -0.85 -8.91 -6.05
CA GLN A 46 -0.75 -10.05 -6.95
C GLN A 46 -2.15 -10.57 -7.31
N ARG A 47 -2.36 -11.03 -8.55
CA ARG A 47 -3.68 -11.49 -9.02
C ARG A 47 -4.34 -12.51 -8.09
N LYS A 48 -3.54 -13.42 -7.53
CA LYS A 48 -3.93 -14.44 -6.54
C LYS A 48 -4.39 -13.87 -5.19
N MET A 49 -3.94 -12.67 -4.82
CA MET A 49 -4.30 -11.99 -3.57
C MET A 49 -5.52 -11.07 -3.70
N ARG A 50 -5.82 -10.56 -4.91
CA ARG A 50 -6.93 -9.62 -5.16
C ARG A 50 -8.29 -10.08 -4.61
N PRO A 51 -8.69 -11.38 -4.67
CA PRO A 51 -9.95 -11.84 -4.07
C PRO A 51 -10.09 -11.61 -2.56
N HIS A 52 -8.97 -11.39 -1.85
CA HIS A 52 -8.96 -11.14 -0.41
C HIS A 52 -9.10 -9.66 -0.05
N TRP A 53 -9.01 -8.73 -1.01
CA TRP A 53 -9.10 -7.28 -0.75
C TRP A 53 -10.38 -6.87 -0.05
N ARG A 54 -11.50 -7.54 -0.37
CA ARG A 54 -12.81 -7.32 0.25
C ARG A 54 -12.82 -7.42 1.79
N ARG A 55 -11.87 -8.14 2.38
CA ARG A 55 -11.75 -8.29 3.83
C ARG A 55 -11.23 -7.03 4.52
N TYR A 56 -10.59 -6.12 3.77
CA TYR A 56 -9.94 -4.92 4.29
C TYR A 56 -10.75 -3.65 4.03
N PHE A 57 -11.93 -3.74 3.42
CA PHE A 57 -12.75 -2.54 3.13
C PHE A 57 -13.62 -2.10 4.32
N CYS A 58 -14.02 -3.04 5.18
CA CYS A 58 -14.79 -2.70 6.37
C CYS A 58 -13.97 -1.76 7.25
N GLU A 59 -14.57 -0.63 7.67
CA GLU A 59 -13.94 0.37 8.56
C GLU A 59 -12.69 1.08 7.99
N THR A 60 -12.40 0.94 6.68
CA THR A 60 -11.33 1.72 6.05
C THR A 60 -11.78 3.14 5.77
N ALA A 61 -11.09 4.12 6.37
CA ALA A 61 -11.39 5.54 6.21
C ALA A 61 -11.02 6.11 4.82
N GLY A 62 -10.09 5.49 4.11
CA GLY A 62 -9.66 5.95 2.79
C GLY A 62 -8.87 4.88 2.03
N LEU A 63 -8.96 4.92 0.70
CA LEU A 63 -8.29 3.97 -0.20
C LEU A 63 -7.18 4.68 -0.97
N MET A 64 -5.97 4.13 -0.89
CA MET A 64 -4.85 4.52 -1.76
C MET A 64 -4.62 3.43 -2.79
N PHE A 65 -4.85 3.75 -4.07
CA PHE A 65 -4.64 2.83 -5.18
C PHE A 65 -3.46 3.29 -6.03
N ALA A 66 -2.34 2.57 -5.96
CA ALA A 66 -1.16 2.89 -6.76
C ALA A 66 -1.22 2.17 -8.11
N VAL A 67 -1.07 2.94 -9.19
CA VAL A 67 -0.96 2.48 -10.58
C VAL A 67 0.47 2.68 -11.06
N ASP A 68 0.97 1.74 -11.85
CA ASP A 68 2.27 1.83 -12.49
C ASP A 68 2.14 2.58 -13.82
N SER A 69 2.49 3.86 -13.86
CA SER A 69 2.27 4.70 -15.05
C SER A 69 3.09 4.30 -16.27
N GLN A 70 4.14 3.47 -16.08
CA GLN A 70 4.95 2.95 -17.17
C GLN A 70 4.48 1.58 -17.67
N ASN A 71 3.49 0.97 -17.04
CA ASN A 71 2.99 -0.35 -17.40
C ASN A 71 1.61 -0.27 -18.04
N GLU A 72 1.56 0.27 -19.26
CA GLU A 72 0.33 0.47 -20.04
C GLU A 72 -0.47 -0.82 -20.24
N ARG A 73 0.23 -1.96 -20.40
CA ARG A 73 -0.39 -3.28 -20.59
C ARG A 73 -1.28 -3.74 -19.44
N ARG A 74 -1.13 -3.13 -18.26
CA ARG A 74 -1.84 -3.51 -17.04
C ARG A 74 -2.83 -2.46 -16.57
N LEU A 75 -3.13 -1.45 -17.39
CA LEU A 75 -4.11 -0.42 -17.06
C LEU A 75 -5.55 -0.96 -17.08
N ASP A 76 -5.82 -1.93 -17.96
CA ASP A 76 -7.15 -2.55 -18.09
C ASP A 76 -7.36 -3.75 -17.12
N GLU A 77 -6.37 -4.09 -16.29
CA GLU A 77 -6.44 -5.18 -15.28
C GLU A 77 -7.31 -4.86 -14.06
#